data_AF-A0A672T4N4-F1
#
_entry.id   AF-A0A672T4N4-F1
#
_cell.length_a   1.000
_cell.length_b   1.000
_cell.length_c   1.000
_cell.angle_alpha   90.00
_cell.angle_beta   90.00
_cell.angle_gamma   90.00
#
_symmetry.space_group_name_H-M   'P 1'
#
loop_
_entity.id
_entity.type
_entity.pdbx_description
1 polymer ?
#
loop_
_entity_poly.entity_id
_entity_poly.type
_entity_poly.pdbx_seq_one_letter_code
_entity_poly.pdbx_strand_id
1 'polypeptide(L)'
;MICLSLLLKKNKTTTSLKCGNCGEVSDRWQYITLMDSMPLKGGRGSASMVQKCKLCSRENSIDILRDTITPYNAEDSERFKTIVQFECRGPEPVDFQPQVRYYIYSSTLKYMVTTN
;
A
#
# COMPACT_ATOMS: atom_id res chain seq x y z
N MET A 1 -0.31 0.45 30.77
CA MET A 1 0.27 1.29 29.71
C MET A 1 0.75 0.34 28.60
N ILE A 2 -0.11 0.05 27.61
CA ILE A 2 0.15 -1.00 26.61
C ILE A 2 0.67 -0.32 25.35
N CYS A 3 1.91 -0.62 24.98
CA CYS A 3 2.54 -0.14 23.75
C CYS A 3 2.04 -0.98 22.57
N LEU A 4 1.40 -0.36 21.57
CA LEU A 4 1.04 -0.96 20.28
C LEU A 4 2.04 -0.46 19.24
N SER A 5 3.03 -1.28 18.88
CA SER A 5 3.84 -1.06 17.68
C SER A 5 3.24 -1.84 16.51
N LEU A 6 2.66 -1.14 15.54
CA LEU A 6 2.09 -1.68 14.30
C LEU A 6 3.22 -1.89 13.28
N LEU A 7 3.50 -3.14 12.93
CA LEU A 7 4.50 -3.52 11.94
C LEU A 7 3.79 -4.19 10.75
N LEU A 8 3.84 -3.50 9.61
CA LEU A 8 3.46 -4.01 8.30
C LEU A 8 4.46 -5.09 7.87
N LYS A 9 4.28 -6.33 8.32
CA LYS A 9 5.18 -7.44 7.93
C LYS A 9 4.59 -8.45 6.95
N LYS A 10 3.32 -8.34 6.57
CA LYS A 10 2.76 -9.09 5.42
C LYS A 10 1.85 -8.20 4.58
N ASN A 11 2.47 -7.69 3.52
CA ASN A 11 2.13 -6.51 2.75
C ASN A 11 0.95 -6.74 1.82
N LYS A 12 -0.28 -6.62 2.29
CA LYS A 12 -1.43 -6.56 1.40
C LYS A 12 -2.17 -5.27 1.64
N THR A 13 -2.00 -4.34 0.72
CA THR A 13 -2.72 -3.06 0.73
C THR A 13 -3.79 -3.10 -0.33
N THR A 14 -5.00 -2.67 0.03
CA THR A 14 -6.12 -2.65 -0.88
C THR A 14 -6.44 -1.19 -1.15
N THR A 15 -6.35 -0.74 -2.40
CA THR A 15 -6.53 0.66 -2.74
C THR A 15 -7.45 0.83 -3.94
N SER A 16 -8.28 1.86 -3.89
CA SER A 16 -9.03 2.34 -5.05
C SER A 16 -8.19 3.38 -5.77
N LEU A 17 -8.09 3.24 -7.09
CA LEU A 17 -7.17 4.02 -7.90
C LEU A 17 -7.94 4.84 -8.93
N LYS A 18 -7.60 6.12 -9.01
CA LYS A 18 -8.10 7.04 -10.03
C LYS A 18 -7.05 7.23 -11.11
N CYS A 19 -7.41 7.07 -12.38
CA CYS A 19 -6.51 7.39 -13.47
C CYS A 19 -6.35 8.92 -13.60
N GLY A 20 -5.14 9.43 -13.42
CA GLY A 20 -4.83 10.86 -13.57
C GLY A 20 -4.99 11.39 -15.00
N ASN A 21 -5.15 10.52 -16.00
CA ASN A 21 -5.35 10.94 -17.39
C ASN A 21 -6.82 11.15 -17.78
N CYS A 22 -7.73 10.30 -17.34
CA CYS A 22 -9.14 10.34 -17.75
C CYS A 22 -10.12 10.44 -16.58
N GLY A 23 -9.63 10.39 -15.34
CA GLY A 23 -10.44 10.48 -14.13
C GLY A 23 -11.14 9.19 -13.72
N GLU A 24 -11.04 8.12 -14.51
CA GLU A 24 -11.66 6.82 -14.22
C GLU A 24 -11.19 6.25 -12.89
N VAL A 25 -12.13 5.89 -12.01
CA VAL A 25 -11.85 5.22 -10.74
C VAL A 25 -12.06 3.71 -10.91
N SER A 26 -11.16 2.90 -10.37
CA SER A 26 -11.26 1.44 -10.47
C SER A 26 -12.55 0.90 -9.83
N ASP A 27 -13.36 0.16 -10.60
CA ASP A 27 -14.58 -0.51 -10.11
C ASP A 27 -14.31 -1.52 -8.97
N ARG A 28 -13.08 -2.06 -8.94
CA ARG A 28 -12.65 -3.06 -7.99
C ARG A 28 -11.43 -2.55 -7.25
N TRP A 29 -11.44 -2.85 -5.97
CA TRP A 29 -10.29 -2.74 -5.09
C TRP A 29 -9.06 -3.46 -5.65
N GLN A 30 -7.94 -2.75 -5.75
CA GLN A 30 -6.69 -3.29 -6.23
C GLN A 30 -5.79 -3.70 -5.09
N TYR A 31 -5.28 -4.93 -5.18
CA TYR A 31 -4.34 -5.47 -4.21
C TYR A 31 -2.92 -5.16 -4.65
N ILE A 32 -2.18 -4.43 -3.83
CA ILE A 32 -0.77 -4.12 -4.04
C ILE A 32 0.01 -4.73 -2.88
N THR A 33 1.02 -5.53 -3.22
CA THR A 33 1.90 -6.21 -2.27
C THR A 33 3.35 -5.96 -2.63
N LEU A 34 4.19 -5.84 -1.60
CA LEU A 34 5.64 -5.75 -1.75
C LEU A 34 6.29 -7.00 -2.35
N MET A 35 5.57 -8.12 -2.40
CA MET A 35 6.11 -9.33 -3.01
C MET A 35 5.96 -9.32 -4.53
N ASP A 36 5.03 -8.52 -5.05
CA ASP A 36 4.80 -8.44 -6.48
C ASP A 36 5.85 -7.52 -7.11
N SER A 37 6.29 -7.91 -8.30
CA SER A 37 7.24 -7.16 -9.10
C SER A 37 6.94 -7.44 -10.57
N MET A 38 6.30 -6.47 -11.21
CA MET A 38 5.89 -6.52 -12.61
C MET A 38 6.83 -5.65 -13.45
N PRO A 39 7.36 -6.15 -14.58
CA PRO A 39 8.30 -5.39 -15.40
C PRO A 39 7.60 -4.18 -16.04
N LEU A 40 8.27 -3.03 -16.02
CA LEU A 40 7.82 -1.83 -16.73
C LEU A 40 8.32 -1.84 -18.18
N LYS A 41 7.50 -1.35 -19.10
CA LYS A 41 7.94 -1.16 -20.50
C LYS A 41 9.09 -0.17 -20.60
N GLY A 42 9.99 -0.43 -21.55
CA GLY A 42 11.11 0.45 -21.87
C GLY A 42 12.28 0.38 -20.89
N GLY A 43 12.45 -0.73 -20.18
CA GLY A 43 13.60 -0.94 -19.30
C GLY A 43 13.62 -0.07 -18.05
N ARG A 44 12.47 0.49 -17.65
CA ARG A 44 12.34 1.44 -16.52
C ARG A 44 12.30 0.75 -15.14
N GLY A 45 12.80 -0.48 -15.03
CA GLY A 45 12.72 -1.30 -13.83
C GLY A 45 11.42 -2.09 -13.72
N SER A 46 10.96 -2.30 -12.48
CA SER A 46 9.72 -3.00 -12.15
C SER A 46 8.88 -2.20 -11.16
N ALA A 47 7.63 -2.58 -11.01
CA ALA A 47 6.71 -1.98 -10.04
C ALA A 47 5.83 -3.05 -9.39
N SER A 48 5.37 -2.81 -8.18
CA SER A 48 4.47 -3.71 -7.45
C SER A 48 3.15 -3.99 -8.19
N MET A 49 2.68 -3.06 -9.03
CA MET A 49 1.51 -3.23 -9.87
C MET A 49 1.66 -2.48 -11.19
N VAL A 50 1.30 -3.14 -12.31
CA VAL A 50 1.17 -2.52 -13.64
C VAL A 50 -0.20 -2.89 -14.22
N GLN A 51 -0.99 -1.91 -14.63
CA GLN A 51 -2.31 -2.13 -15.23
C GLN A 51 -2.65 -1.08 -16.30
N LYS A 52 -3.51 -1.45 -17.25
CA LYS A 52 -4.08 -0.48 -18.19
C LYS A 52 -5.39 0.07 -17.65
N CYS A 53 -5.58 1.38 -17.76
CA CYS A 53 -6.89 1.99 -17.53
C CYS A 53 -7.91 1.40 -18.50
N LYS A 54 -9.05 0.93 -17.99
CA LYS A 54 -10.11 0.34 -18.83
C LYS A 54 -10.74 1.34 -19.79
N LEU A 55 -10.75 2.63 -19.42
CA LEU A 55 -11.35 3.69 -20.22
C LEU A 55 -10.39 4.21 -21.30
N CYS A 56 -9.24 4.78 -20.92
CA CYS A 56 -8.32 5.42 -21.86
C CYS A 56 -7.17 4.53 -22.35
N SER A 57 -7.12 3.26 -21.94
CA SER A 57 -6.06 2.29 -22.27
C SER A 57 -4.63 2.67 -21.84
N ARG A 58 -4.44 3.80 -21.15
CA ARG A 58 -3.15 4.24 -20.65
C ARG A 58 -2.59 3.23 -19.64
N GLU A 59 -1.32 2.90 -19.81
CA GLU A 59 -0.59 2.06 -18.87
C GLU A 59 -0.21 2.87 -17.64
N ASN A 60 -0.59 2.34 -16.48
CA ASN A 60 -0.45 2.93 -15.17
C ASN A 60 0.36 1.96 -14.31
N SER A 61 1.23 2.47 -13.44
CA SER A 61 1.97 1.64 -12.50
C SER A 61 2.03 2.26 -11.11
N ILE A 62 2.13 1.40 -10.10
CA ILE A 62 2.33 1.80 -8.70
C ILE A 62 3.40 0.89 -8.11
N ASP A 63 4.37 1.48 -7.43
CA ASP A 63 5.36 0.74 -6.66
C ASP A 63 5.35 1.15 -5.19
N ILE A 64 5.66 0.20 -4.31
CA ILE A 64 5.77 0.45 -2.87
C ILE A 64 7.24 0.71 -2.54
N LEU A 65 7.54 1.89 -1.99
CA LEU A 65 8.91 2.25 -1.59
C LEU A 65 9.25 1.55 -0.27
N ARG A 66 9.98 0.43 -0.34
CA ARG A 66 10.31 -0.46 0.79
C ARG A 66 10.96 0.27 1.97
N ASP A 67 11.86 1.18 1.64
CA ASP A 67 12.69 2.00 2.50
C ASP A 67 11.89 3.11 3.23
N THR A 68 10.66 3.36 2.81
CA THR A 68 9.75 4.31 3.48
C THR A 68 8.82 3.64 4.50
N ILE A 69 8.88 2.32 4.62
CA ILE A 69 8.01 1.58 5.54
C ILE A 69 8.49 1.80 6.96
N THR A 70 7.65 2.46 7.75
CA THR A 70 7.95 2.74 9.16
C THR A 70 6.86 2.18 10.07
N PRO A 71 7.23 1.64 11.24
CA PRO A 71 6.24 1.19 12.21
C PRO A 71 5.48 2.36 12.81
N TYR A 72 4.21 2.14 13.14
CA TYR A 72 3.43 3.06 13.97
C TYR A 72 3.59 2.66 15.43
N ASN A 73 4.17 3.52 16.27
CA ASN A 73 4.50 3.22 17.66
C ASN A 73 3.53 3.93 18.63
N ALA A 74 3.59 3.60 19.92
CA ALA A 74 2.75 4.24 20.93
C ALA A 74 2.97 5.76 21.04
N GLU A 75 4.17 6.25 20.75
CA GLU A 75 4.49 7.68 20.69
C GLU A 75 3.76 8.41 19.56
N ASP A 76 3.34 7.67 18.53
CA ASP A 76 2.62 8.20 17.37
C ASP A 76 1.10 8.23 17.61
N SER A 77 0.63 7.66 18.74
CA SER A 77 -0.79 7.48 19.04
C SER A 77 -1.60 8.76 18.85
N GLU A 78 -2.79 8.61 18.25
CA GLU A 78 -3.73 9.70 17.95
C GLU A 78 -3.19 10.75 16.98
N ARG A 79 -2.04 10.49 16.34
CA ARG A 79 -1.46 11.35 15.30
C ARG A 79 -1.41 10.64 13.96
N PHE A 80 -1.57 11.42 12.90
CA PHE A 80 -1.29 10.95 11.55
C PHE A 80 0.21 10.75 11.39
N LYS A 81 0.58 9.56 10.91
CA LYS A 81 1.96 9.20 10.55
C LYS A 81 1.97 8.51 9.20
N THR A 82 2.88 8.92 8.35
CA THR A 82 3.17 8.22 7.09
C THR A 82 3.89 6.91 7.40
N ILE A 83 3.21 5.78 7.18
CA ILE A 83 3.75 4.43 7.42
C ILE A 83 4.30 3.76 6.17
N VAL A 84 3.98 4.28 4.99
CA VAL A 84 4.44 3.79 3.68
C VAL A 84 4.25 4.89 2.62
N GLN A 85 5.12 4.93 1.62
CA GLN A 85 4.97 5.77 0.43
C GLN A 85 4.86 4.90 -0.83
N PHE A 86 4.11 5.42 -1.81
CA PHE A 86 3.91 4.79 -3.10
C PHE A 86 4.48 5.68 -4.21
N GLU A 87 5.28 5.10 -5.10
CA GLU A 87 5.64 5.76 -6.35
C GLU A 87 4.54 5.48 -7.38
N CYS A 88 3.80 6.53 -7.74
CA CYS A 88 2.65 6.43 -8.63
C CYS A 88 2.97 7.04 -10.00
N ARG A 89 2.77 6.27 -11.08
CA ARG A 89 2.98 6.73 -12.47
C ARG A 89 1.68 6.59 -13.26
N GLY A 90 0.85 7.62 -13.22
CA GLY A 90 -0.42 7.68 -13.96
C GLY A 90 -1.69 7.53 -13.10
N PRO A 91 -1.79 6.60 -12.15
CA PRO A 91 -2.92 6.52 -11.23
C PRO A 91 -2.62 7.22 -9.91
N GLU A 92 -3.66 7.61 -9.18
CA GLU A 92 -3.59 8.20 -7.85
C GLU A 92 -4.45 7.37 -6.88
N PRO A 93 -3.93 6.97 -5.71
CA PRO A 93 -4.75 6.35 -4.67
C PRO A 93 -5.79 7.34 -4.15
N VAL A 94 -7.07 6.98 -4.25
CA VAL A 94 -8.19 7.80 -3.74
C VAL A 94 -8.84 7.21 -2.49
N ASP A 95 -8.61 5.93 -2.25
CA ASP A 95 -9.07 5.25 -1.03
C ASP A 95 -8.10 4.14 -0.65
N PHE A 96 -8.00 3.85 0.64
CA PHE A 96 -7.09 2.87 1.20
C PHE A 96 -7.80 2.05 2.28
N GLN A 97 -7.92 0.75 2.02
CA GLN A 97 -8.41 -0.20 2.98
C GLN A 97 -7.26 -1.06 3.51
N PRO A 98 -6.86 -0.89 4.79
CA PRO A 98 -5.88 -1.76 5.42
C PRO A 98 -6.40 -3.20 5.45
N GLN A 99 -5.66 -4.18 4.93
CA GLN A 99 -6.04 -5.57 5.09
C GLN A 99 -5.58 -6.11 6.44
N VAL A 100 -6.40 -7.01 6.95
CA VAL A 100 -6.40 -7.79 8.20
C VAL A 100 -5.05 -8.29 8.76
N ARG A 101 -3.90 -8.19 8.11
CA ARG A 101 -2.64 -8.79 8.61
C ARG A 101 -1.64 -7.76 9.10
N TYR A 102 -1.91 -7.19 10.28
CA TYR A 102 -0.94 -6.39 11.02
C TYR A 102 -0.29 -7.21 12.13
N TYR A 103 1.02 -7.05 12.29
CA TYR A 103 1.72 -7.58 13.45
C TYR A 103 1.78 -6.49 14.51
N ILE A 104 1.30 -6.82 15.70
CA ILE A 104 1.38 -5.94 16.86
C ILE A 104 2.44 -6.50 17.81
N TYR A 105 3.40 -5.65 18.14
CA TYR A 105 4.45 -5.98 19.10
C TYR A 105 4.12 -5.26 20.40
N SER A 106 4.01 -6.03 21.50
CA SER A 106 4.02 -5.53 22.87
C SER A 106 5.36 -5.87 23.52
N SER A 107 5.80 -5.07 24.48
CA SER A 107 7.02 -5.30 25.28
C SER A 107 7.05 -6.66 25.98
N THR A 108 5.88 -7.33 26.09
CA THR A 108 5.75 -8.61 26.78
C THR A 108 5.49 -9.77 25.81
N LEU A 109 4.78 -9.56 24.68
CA LEU A 109 4.40 -10.62 23.72
C LEU A 109 4.20 -10.09 22.28
N LYS A 110 4.49 -10.91 21.26
CA LYS A 110 4.24 -10.63 19.84
C LYS A 110 2.91 -11.28 19.43
N TYR A 111 1.94 -10.49 18.95
CA TYR A 111 0.65 -11.00 18.49
C TYR A 111 0.39 -10.60 17.04
N MET A 112 -0.16 -11.53 16.25
CA MET A 112 -0.72 -11.22 14.93
C MET A 112 -2.17 -10.81 15.15
N VAL A 113 -2.53 -9.56 14.86
CA VAL A 113 -3.93 -9.13 14.91
C VAL A 113 -4.55 -9.34 13.55
N THR A 114 -5.53 -10.23 13.50
CA THR A 114 -6.48 -10.35 12.39
C THR A 114 -7.72 -9.54 12.73
N THR A 115 -7.89 -8.35 12.15
CA THR A 115 -9.19 -7.67 12.16
C THR A 115 -10.20 -8.48 11.34
N ASN A 116 -11.37 -8.78 11.91
CA ASN A 116 -12.42 -9.58 11.26
C ASN A 116 -12.85 -8.99 9.91
#